data_AF-A0A8C7GMT6-F1
#
_entry.id   AF-A0A8C7GMT6-F1
#
_cell.length_a   1.000
_cell.length_b   1.000
_cell.length_c   1.000
_cell.angle_alpha   90.00
_cell.angle_beta   90.00
_cell.angle_gamma   90.00
#
_symmetry.space_group_name_H-M   'P 1'
#
loop_
_entity.id
_entity.type
_entity.pdbx_description
1 polymer ?
#
loop_
_entity_poly.entity_id
_entity_poly.type
_entity_poly.pdbx_seq_one_letter_code
_entity_poly.pdbx_strand_id
1 'polypeptide(L)'
;DQLLHSSFELGNKVPFCPMVGSEVCSSEIKKTEVLMENSRRAIGLRIKETKEVYEGEVTELTPCETENPMGGYGKTISHVIIGLKTGKGTKQLKLDPSIYDSLQKERVEAGDVIYIEANSGAVKRQGQCDTFATEFDLEAEEYVPLPKGDVHKKNEIIQDITLHDLDIANARPQGGQDILSMMGQLMKPKRTEITDKLRAEINKVVNRYIDQGVAELVPGVLFVDEVHMLDIECFTYLKLLLPCRSTCVVTGCVTENRVCVI
;
A
#
# COMPACT_ATOMS: atom_id res chain seq x y z
N ASP A 1 -28.06 -11.66 3.79
CA ASP A 1 -28.32 -11.66 2.34
C ASP A 1 -28.49 -10.27 1.70
N GLN A 2 -29.32 -9.37 2.24
CA GLN A 2 -29.47 -8.02 1.65
C GLN A 2 -28.17 -7.17 1.67
N LEU A 3 -27.33 -7.31 2.70
CA LEU A 3 -26.05 -6.60 2.81
C LEU A 3 -25.05 -6.95 1.71
N LEU A 4 -24.94 -8.25 1.40
CA LEU A 4 -24.10 -8.72 0.30
C LEU A 4 -24.62 -8.19 -1.05
N HIS A 5 -25.94 -8.06 -1.21
CA HIS A 5 -26.53 -7.52 -2.42
C HIS A 5 -26.22 -6.03 -2.62
N SER A 6 -26.37 -5.20 -1.57
CA SER A 6 -26.01 -3.77 -1.64
C SER A 6 -24.51 -3.57 -1.88
N SER A 7 -23.65 -4.38 -1.25
CA SER A 7 -22.19 -4.33 -1.49
C SER A 7 -21.82 -4.73 -2.93
N PHE A 8 -22.58 -5.64 -3.53
CA PHE A 8 -22.37 -6.08 -4.91
C PHE A 8 -22.83 -5.02 -5.93
N GLU A 9 -23.88 -4.25 -5.62
CA GLU A 9 -24.38 -3.16 -6.46
C GLU A 9 -23.47 -1.93 -6.49
N LEU A 10 -22.78 -1.63 -5.39
CA LEU A 10 -21.83 -0.51 -5.28
C LEU A 10 -20.52 -0.75 -6.06
N GLY A 11 -20.22 -2.01 -6.37
CA GLY A 11 -19.01 -2.44 -7.08
C GLY A 11 -17.74 -2.40 -6.22
N ASN A 12 -16.73 -3.22 -6.58
CA ASN A 12 -15.47 -3.39 -5.83
C ASN A 12 -14.61 -2.12 -5.67
N LYS A 13 -15.06 -0.97 -6.18
CA LYS A 13 -14.32 0.29 -6.23
C LYS A 13 -14.74 1.30 -5.17
N VAL A 14 -15.81 1.01 -4.42
CA VAL A 14 -16.35 1.88 -3.37
C VAL A 14 -16.12 1.21 -2.01
N PRO A 15 -15.50 1.90 -1.03
CA PRO A 15 -15.28 1.31 0.28
C PRO A 15 -16.62 1.11 1.00
N PHE A 16 -16.83 -0.10 1.50
CA PHE A 16 -18.01 -0.48 2.27
C PHE A 16 -17.56 -0.94 3.65
N CYS A 17 -18.01 -0.26 4.70
CA CYS A 17 -17.66 -0.54 6.09
C CYS A 17 -18.92 -0.96 6.86
N PRO A 18 -19.15 -2.27 7.07
CA PRO A 18 -20.17 -2.73 8.00
C PRO A 18 -19.64 -2.62 9.44
N MET A 19 -20.47 -2.11 10.35
CA MET A 19 -20.22 -2.12 11.80
C MET A 19 -21.50 -2.53 12.54
N VAL A 20 -21.36 -3.23 13.66
CA VAL A 20 -22.51 -3.51 14.55
C VAL A 20 -22.58 -2.45 15.64
N GLY A 21 -23.78 -1.98 16.00
CA GLY A 21 -23.99 -0.95 17.02
C GLY A 21 -23.35 -1.29 18.37
N SER A 22 -23.29 -2.58 18.74
CA SER A 22 -22.62 -3.04 19.96
C SER A 22 -21.10 -2.84 19.96
N GLU A 23 -20.44 -2.70 18.80
CA GLU A 23 -18.98 -2.50 18.70
C GLU A 23 -18.51 -1.16 19.28
N VAL A 24 -19.43 -0.19 19.37
CA VAL A 24 -19.14 1.14 19.94
C VAL A 24 -18.87 1.04 21.45
N CYS A 25 -19.39 0.00 22.11
CA CYS A 25 -19.17 -0.26 23.53
C CYS A 25 -17.81 -0.95 23.76
N SER A 26 -16.72 -0.18 23.67
CA SER A 26 -15.37 -0.63 23.99
C SER A 26 -14.91 -0.17 25.38
N SER A 27 -14.14 -1.02 26.07
CA SER A 27 -13.45 -0.66 27.32
C SER A 27 -12.09 0.00 27.09
N GLU A 28 -11.53 -0.11 25.87
CA GLU A 28 -10.18 0.36 25.54
C GLU A 28 -10.16 1.76 24.94
N ILE A 29 -11.20 2.13 24.21
CA ILE A 29 -11.30 3.39 23.46
C ILE A 29 -12.68 4.02 23.62
N LYS A 30 -12.74 5.35 23.49
CA LYS A 30 -14.01 6.09 23.56
C LYS A 30 -15.00 5.68 22.46
N LYS A 31 -16.30 5.72 22.77
CA LYS A 31 -17.40 5.48 21.83
C LYS A 31 -17.29 6.33 20.56
N THR A 32 -16.99 7.62 20.71
CA THR A 32 -16.81 8.55 19.60
C THR A 32 -15.60 8.19 18.72
N GLU A 33 -14.56 7.61 19.31
CA GLU A 33 -13.37 7.19 18.57
C GLU A 33 -13.66 5.98 17.68
N VAL A 34 -14.44 5.01 18.16
CA VAL A 34 -14.89 3.86 17.34
C VAL A 34 -15.68 4.35 16.12
N LEU A 35 -16.59 5.30 16.32
CA LEU A 35 -17.39 5.87 15.23
C LEU A 35 -16.52 6.66 14.24
N MET A 36 -15.53 7.40 14.73
CA MET A 36 -14.59 8.14 13.88
C MET A 36 -13.70 7.20 13.07
N GLU A 37 -13.22 6.13 13.68
CA GLU A 37 -12.41 5.09 13.04
C GLU A 37 -13.18 4.45 11.87
N ASN A 38 -14.39 3.97 12.13
CA ASN A 38 -15.25 3.36 11.11
C ASN A 38 -15.68 4.35 10.03
N SER A 39 -15.90 5.62 10.40
CA SER A 39 -16.16 6.67 9.41
C SER A 39 -14.97 6.85 8.46
N ARG A 40 -13.73 6.82 8.97
CA ARG A 40 -12.53 6.95 8.13
C ARG A 40 -12.21 5.72 7.30
N ARG A 41 -12.64 4.52 7.71
CA ARG A 41 -12.59 3.30 6.90
C ARG A 41 -13.53 3.37 5.69
N ALA A 42 -14.66 4.05 5.86
CA ALA A 42 -15.61 4.27 4.78
C ALA A 42 -15.22 5.43 3.83
N ILE A 43 -14.12 6.16 4.08
CA ILE A 43 -13.60 7.17 3.14
C ILE A 43 -12.37 6.59 2.43
N GLY A 44 -12.48 6.43 1.12
CA GLY A 44 -11.39 6.01 0.25
C GLY A 44 -10.65 7.20 -0.34
N LEU A 45 -9.37 7.01 -0.60
CA LEU A 45 -8.50 7.87 -1.37
C LEU A 45 -7.91 7.04 -2.51
N ARG A 46 -8.27 7.40 -3.75
CA ARG A 46 -7.75 6.78 -4.95
C ARG A 46 -6.55 7.56 -5.44
N ILE A 47 -5.36 7.00 -5.28
CA ILE A 47 -4.10 7.59 -5.71
C ILE A 47 -3.75 7.02 -7.08
N LYS A 48 -3.49 7.91 -8.04
CA LYS A 48 -3.00 7.53 -9.37
C LYS A 48 -1.52 7.88 -9.44
N GLU A 49 -0.67 6.86 -9.40
CA GLU A 49 0.77 7.03 -9.48
C GLU A 49 1.30 6.42 -10.78
N THR A 50 2.11 7.18 -11.53
CA THR A 50 2.84 6.63 -12.67
C THR A 50 4.19 6.13 -12.21
N LYS A 51 4.39 4.81 -12.30
CA LYS A 51 5.66 4.16 -11.96
C LYS A 51 6.44 3.82 -13.22
N GLU A 52 7.69 4.26 -13.26
CA GLU A 52 8.64 3.85 -14.30
C GLU A 52 9.36 2.59 -13.83
N VAL A 53 9.28 1.54 -14.65
CA VAL A 53 9.74 0.20 -14.29
C VAL A 53 10.60 -0.37 -15.40
N TYR A 54 11.66 -1.06 -14.99
CA TYR A 54 12.52 -1.82 -15.87
C TYR A 54 12.33 -3.30 -15.58
N GLU A 55 11.96 -4.05 -16.60
CA GLU A 55 11.67 -5.48 -16.49
C GLU A 55 12.42 -6.21 -17.60
N GLY A 56 13.09 -7.30 -17.24
CA GLY A 56 13.80 -8.12 -18.21
C GLY A 56 14.64 -9.21 -17.57
N GLU A 57 15.07 -10.14 -18.42
CA GLU A 57 16.10 -11.14 -18.12
C GLU A 57 17.46 -10.44 -18.02
N VAL A 58 18.21 -10.72 -16.97
CA VAL A 58 19.56 -10.21 -16.76
C VAL A 58 20.52 -10.95 -17.69
N THR A 59 21.10 -10.24 -18.65
CA THR A 59 22.13 -10.81 -19.54
C THR A 59 23.53 -10.64 -18.97
N GLU A 60 23.78 -9.49 -18.34
CA GLU A 60 25.09 -9.10 -17.83
C GLU A 60 24.92 -8.28 -16.56
N LEU A 61 25.73 -8.57 -15.54
CA LEU A 61 25.79 -7.81 -14.30
C LEU A 61 27.27 -7.49 -14.02
N THR A 62 27.68 -6.25 -14.29
CA THR A 62 29.07 -5.81 -14.09
C THR A 62 29.13 -4.63 -13.11
N PRO A 63 29.58 -4.84 -11.86
CA PRO A 63 29.86 -3.74 -10.96
C PRO A 63 31.15 -3.00 -11.37
N CYS A 64 31.09 -1.68 -11.47
CA CYS A 64 32.26 -0.84 -11.77
C CYS A 64 32.83 -0.26 -10.47
N GLU A 65 33.96 -0.82 -10.04
CA GLU A 65 34.70 -0.37 -8.86
C GLU A 65 35.58 0.85 -9.20
N THR A 66 35.61 1.85 -8.32
CA THR A 66 36.56 2.97 -8.37
C THR A 66 37.37 3.05 -7.08
N GLU A 67 38.56 3.63 -7.19
CA GLU A 67 39.38 3.96 -6.02
C GLU A 67 38.67 4.99 -5.13
N ASN A 68 38.77 4.79 -3.82
CA ASN A 68 38.03 5.57 -2.85
C ASN A 68 38.62 6.99 -2.75
N PRO A 69 37.85 8.08 -3.02
CA PRO A 69 38.38 9.44 -2.96
C PRO A 69 38.88 9.86 -1.57
N MET A 70 38.42 9.17 -0.51
CA MET A 70 38.80 9.42 0.89
C MET A 70 40.03 8.62 1.37
N GLY A 71 40.77 7.94 0.48
CA GLY A 71 42.08 7.35 0.83
C GLY A 71 42.06 6.16 1.79
N GLY A 72 40.89 5.54 2.02
CA GLY A 72 40.76 4.30 2.79
C GLY A 72 40.98 3.06 1.93
N TYR A 73 41.60 2.02 2.51
CA TYR A 73 41.69 0.69 1.91
C TYR A 73 40.28 0.10 1.76
N GLY A 74 39.69 0.26 0.59
CA GLY A 74 38.39 -0.32 0.25
C GLY A 74 37.96 0.11 -1.14
N LYS A 75 37.73 -0.86 -2.03
CA LYS A 75 37.15 -0.59 -3.33
C LYS A 75 35.70 -0.13 -3.14
N THR A 76 35.33 0.99 -3.72
CA THR A 76 33.96 1.51 -3.65
C THR A 76 33.31 1.33 -5.01
N ILE A 77 32.10 0.79 -5.05
CA ILE A 77 31.35 0.64 -6.30
C ILE A 77 30.85 2.01 -6.72
N SER A 78 31.20 2.43 -7.93
CA SER A 78 30.81 3.73 -8.49
C SER A 78 29.49 3.69 -9.24
N HIS A 79 29.21 2.59 -9.93
CA HIS A 79 27.97 2.30 -10.63
C HIS A 79 27.94 0.83 -11.01
N VAL A 80 26.75 0.33 -11.34
CA VAL A 80 26.56 -1.03 -11.86
C VAL A 80 26.05 -0.93 -13.29
N ILE A 81 26.64 -1.68 -14.20
CA ILE A 81 26.12 -1.84 -15.56
C ILE A 81 25.33 -3.15 -15.57
N ILE A 82 24.04 -3.05 -15.90
CA ILE A 82 23.17 -4.21 -16.06
C ILE A 82 22.64 -4.26 -17.49
N GLY A 83 22.73 -5.43 -18.12
CA GLY A 83 22.08 -5.73 -19.38
C GLY A 83 20.74 -6.40 -19.12
N LEU A 84 19.65 -5.82 -19.62
CA LEU A 84 18.30 -6.41 -19.54
C LEU A 84 17.80 -6.77 -20.94
N LYS A 85 17.18 -7.94 -21.04
CA LYS A 85 16.60 -8.47 -22.27
C LYS A 85 15.13 -8.79 -22.10
N THR A 86 14.35 -8.44 -23.11
CA THR A 86 12.94 -8.83 -23.23
C THR A 86 12.69 -9.41 -24.62
N GLY A 87 11.48 -9.92 -24.86
CA GLY A 87 11.11 -10.47 -26.17
C GLY A 87 11.14 -9.45 -27.32
N LYS A 88 11.17 -8.14 -27.05
CA LYS A 88 11.25 -7.09 -28.07
C LYS A 88 12.67 -6.55 -28.32
N GLY A 89 13.56 -6.63 -27.33
CA GLY A 89 14.90 -6.05 -27.46
C GLY A 89 15.72 -6.12 -26.18
N THR A 90 16.95 -5.64 -26.28
CA THR A 90 17.91 -5.57 -25.17
C THR A 90 18.24 -4.11 -24.85
N LYS A 91 18.50 -3.82 -23.57
CA LYS A 91 18.91 -2.49 -23.11
C LYS A 91 19.93 -2.62 -22.00
N GLN A 92 21.05 -1.91 -22.13
CA GLN A 92 22.02 -1.74 -21.05
C GLN A 92 21.66 -0.50 -20.23
N LEU A 93 21.67 -0.65 -18.90
CA LEU A 93 21.36 0.40 -17.95
C LEU A 93 22.56 0.61 -17.04
N LYS A 94 22.83 1.88 -16.73
CA LYS A 94 23.80 2.29 -15.71
C LYS A 94 23.02 2.65 -14.45
N LEU A 95 23.17 1.83 -13.42
CA LEU A 95 22.48 1.93 -12.14
C LEU A 95 23.39 2.51 -11.06
N ASP A 96 22.75 3.16 -10.08
CA ASP A 96 23.40 3.72 -8.90
C ASP A 96 23.97 2.61 -7.99
N PRO A 97 25.09 2.84 -7.28
CA PRO A 97 25.64 1.86 -6.33
C PRO A 97 24.65 1.33 -5.31
N SER A 98 23.68 2.13 -4.86
CA SER A 98 22.65 1.70 -3.89
C SER A 98 21.80 0.52 -4.39
N ILE A 99 21.65 0.37 -5.70
CA ILE A 99 20.88 -0.73 -6.30
C ILE A 99 21.68 -2.04 -6.27
N TYR A 100 23.01 -1.96 -6.24
CA TYR A 100 23.88 -3.13 -6.11
C TYR A 100 23.59 -3.93 -4.84
N ASP A 101 23.42 -3.24 -3.72
CA ASP A 101 23.11 -3.88 -2.44
C ASP A 101 21.77 -4.62 -2.49
N SER A 102 20.79 -4.08 -3.23
CA SER A 102 19.48 -4.72 -3.42
C SER A 102 19.58 -5.94 -4.32
N LEU A 103 20.36 -5.87 -5.41
CA LEU A 103 20.65 -7.00 -6.29
C LEU A 103 21.35 -8.15 -5.53
N GLN A 104 22.30 -7.81 -4.65
CA GLN A 104 23.02 -8.79 -3.84
C GLN A 104 22.13 -9.43 -2.77
N LYS A 105 21.21 -8.67 -2.16
CA LYS A 105 20.23 -9.19 -1.19
C LYS A 105 19.26 -10.17 -1.83
N GLU A 106 18.77 -9.85 -3.03
CA GLU A 106 17.86 -10.68 -3.82
C GLU A 106 18.57 -11.85 -4.53
N ARG A 107 19.91 -11.94 -4.43
CA ARG A 107 20.76 -12.96 -5.08
C ARG A 107 20.48 -13.07 -6.58
N VAL A 108 20.47 -11.92 -7.26
CA VAL A 108 20.22 -11.85 -8.69
C VAL A 108 21.44 -12.35 -9.46
N GLU A 109 21.21 -13.31 -10.36
CA GLU A 109 22.22 -13.86 -11.25
C GLU A 109 21.87 -13.60 -12.72
N ALA A 110 22.84 -13.83 -13.62
CA ALA A 110 22.58 -13.76 -15.06
C ALA A 110 21.65 -14.92 -15.46
N GLY A 111 20.56 -14.61 -16.17
CA GLY A 111 19.48 -15.52 -16.51
C GLY A 111 18.21 -15.33 -15.67
N ASP A 112 18.25 -14.52 -14.60
CA ASP A 112 17.06 -14.19 -13.82
C ASP A 112 16.21 -13.11 -14.48
N VAL A 113 14.89 -13.22 -14.34
CA VAL A 113 13.95 -12.16 -14.66
C VAL A 113 13.78 -11.27 -13.44
N ILE A 114 14.08 -9.98 -13.59
CA ILE A 114 13.98 -9.01 -12.50
C ILE A 114 13.07 -7.84 -12.85
N TYR A 115 12.57 -7.22 -11.78
CA TYR A 115 11.78 -6.00 -11.82
C TYR A 115 12.48 -4.92 -11.00
N ILE A 116 12.82 -3.79 -11.64
CA ILE A 116 13.47 -2.64 -11.01
C ILE A 116 12.54 -1.43 -11.11
N GLU A 117 12.22 -0.82 -9.96
CA GLU A 117 11.48 0.44 -9.91
C GLU A 117 12.46 1.62 -10.00
N ALA A 118 12.27 2.50 -10.99
CA ALA A 118 13.22 3.58 -11.28
C ALA A 118 13.30 4.63 -10.14
N ASN A 119 12.18 4.88 -9.45
CA ASN A 119 12.09 5.91 -8.42
C ASN A 119 12.68 5.48 -7.07
N SER A 120 12.43 4.22 -6.68
CA SER A 120 12.85 3.69 -5.37
C SER A 120 14.19 2.95 -5.44
N GLY A 121 14.61 2.49 -6.62
CA GLY A 121 15.74 1.58 -6.77
C GLY A 121 15.47 0.18 -6.20
N ALA A 122 14.23 -0.13 -5.83
CA ALA A 122 13.86 -1.44 -5.33
C ALA A 122 13.90 -2.47 -6.45
N VAL A 123 14.56 -3.58 -6.17
CA VAL A 123 14.70 -4.73 -7.08
C VAL A 123 13.92 -5.90 -6.52
N LYS A 124 13.24 -6.64 -7.39
CA LYS A 124 12.59 -7.91 -7.05
C LYS A 124 13.00 -8.98 -8.07
N ARG A 125 13.52 -10.11 -7.60
CA ARG A 125 13.74 -11.30 -8.43
C ARG A 125 12.38 -11.99 -8.66
N GLN A 126 11.97 -12.13 -9.92
CA GLN A 126 10.72 -12.84 -10.26
C GLN A 126 10.95 -14.35 -10.38
N GLY A 127 12.14 -14.75 -10.86
CA GLY A 127 12.50 -16.15 -11.03
C GLY A 127 13.51 -16.33 -12.16
N GLN A 128 13.91 -17.56 -12.40
CA GLN A 128 14.86 -17.89 -13.45
C GLN A 128 14.16 -17.97 -14.80
N CYS A 129 14.79 -17.51 -15.88
CA CYS A 129 14.17 -17.56 -17.20
C CYS A 129 14.12 -18.99 -17.76
N ASP A 130 12.95 -19.38 -18.29
CA ASP A 130 12.69 -20.69 -18.92
C ASP A 130 13.74 -21.13 -19.97
N THR A 131 14.46 -20.18 -20.58
CA THR A 131 15.47 -20.47 -21.62
C THR A 131 16.68 -21.23 -21.07
N PHE A 132 16.92 -21.17 -19.76
CA PHE A 132 18.01 -21.85 -19.07
C PHE A 132 17.59 -23.16 -18.39
N ALA A 133 16.34 -23.60 -18.54
CA ALA A 133 15.86 -24.88 -18.05
C ALA A 133 16.55 -26.03 -18.82
N THR A 134 17.78 -26.37 -18.42
CA THR A 134 18.37 -27.66 -18.75
C THR A 134 17.61 -28.75 -18.01
N GLU A 135 17.40 -29.91 -18.66
CA GLU A 135 16.57 -31.03 -18.17
C GLU A 135 17.07 -31.70 -16.86
N PHE A 136 17.98 -31.08 -16.11
CA PHE A 136 18.72 -31.69 -15.00
C PHE A 136 18.83 -30.83 -13.73
N ASP A 137 17.97 -29.83 -13.55
CA ASP A 137 17.90 -29.15 -12.25
C ASP A 137 16.77 -29.69 -11.38
N LEU A 138 17.16 -30.35 -10.28
CA LEU A 138 16.27 -30.82 -9.21
C LEU A 138 15.94 -29.70 -8.20
N GLU A 139 16.28 -28.45 -8.56
CA GLU A 139 16.07 -27.28 -7.72
C GLU A 139 14.67 -26.68 -7.94
N ALA A 140 14.00 -26.37 -6.83
CA ALA A 140 12.64 -25.84 -6.80
C ALA A 140 12.60 -24.33 -7.10
N GLU A 141 13.34 -23.88 -8.12
CA GLU A 141 13.31 -22.48 -8.54
C GLU A 141 12.05 -22.21 -9.40
N GLU A 142 11.43 -21.06 -9.17
CA GLU A 142 10.24 -20.63 -9.91
C GLU A 142 10.69 -20.15 -11.30
N TYR A 143 10.34 -20.92 -12.33
CA TYR A 143 10.64 -20.59 -13.72
C TYR A 143 9.61 -19.58 -14.26
N VAL A 144 10.12 -18.48 -14.82
CA VAL A 144 9.31 -17.37 -15.33
C VAL A 144 9.62 -17.14 -16.81
N PRO A 145 8.58 -16.99 -17.67
CA PRO A 145 8.79 -16.75 -19.08
C PRO A 145 9.41 -15.37 -19.33
N LEU A 146 10.17 -15.26 -20.42
CA LEU A 146 10.75 -13.99 -20.84
C LEU A 146 9.66 -12.90 -20.97
N PRO A 147 9.84 -11.72 -20.33
CA PRO A 147 8.87 -10.64 -20.41
C PRO A 147 8.57 -10.23 -21.84
N LYS A 148 7.27 -10.13 -22.13
CA LYS A 148 6.77 -9.59 -23.41
C LYS A 148 6.68 -8.07 -23.28
N GLY A 149 7.23 -7.35 -24.24
CA GLY A 149 7.22 -5.89 -24.25
C GLY A 149 8.60 -5.26 -24.21
N ASP A 150 8.63 -3.95 -24.06
CA ASP A 150 9.85 -3.17 -23.98
C ASP A 150 10.47 -3.28 -22.58
N VAL A 151 11.79 -3.18 -22.48
CA VAL A 151 12.53 -3.24 -21.20
C VAL A 151 12.07 -2.14 -20.25
N HIS A 152 11.79 -0.95 -20.78
CA HIS A 152 11.31 0.19 -20.01
C HIS A 152 9.80 0.36 -20.21
N LYS A 153 9.04 0.26 -19.13
CA LYS A 153 7.59 0.41 -19.12
C LYS A 153 7.19 1.54 -18.18
N LYS A 154 6.15 2.28 -18.56
CA LYS A 154 5.47 3.23 -17.67
C LYS A 154 4.13 2.61 -17.29
N ASN A 155 3.99 2.24 -16.03
CA ASN A 155 2.78 1.61 -15.51
C ASN A 155 2.02 2.64 -14.67
N GLU A 156 0.75 2.87 -15.01
CA GLU A 156 -0.16 3.62 -14.15
C GLU A 156 -0.71 2.67 -13.09
N ILE A 157 -0.31 2.88 -11.84
CA ILE A 157 -0.79 2.10 -10.71
C ILE A 157 -1.85 2.94 -10.01
N ILE A 158 -3.05 2.38 -9.94
CA ILE A 158 -4.15 2.94 -9.16
C ILE A 158 -4.14 2.22 -7.82
N GLN A 159 -3.90 2.97 -6.75
CA GLN A 159 -3.94 2.44 -5.40
C GLN A 159 -5.12 3.07 -4.65
N ASP A 160 -6.04 2.22 -4.20
CA ASP A 160 -7.15 2.61 -3.35
C ASP A 160 -6.74 2.36 -1.89
N ILE A 161 -6.69 3.44 -1.08
CA ILE A 161 -6.30 3.41 0.34
C ILE A 161 -7.41 4.07 1.15
N THR A 162 -7.72 3.60 2.36
CA THR A 162 -8.68 4.32 3.23
C THR A 162 -7.97 5.40 4.05
N LEU A 163 -8.70 6.43 4.48
CA LEU A 163 -8.12 7.42 5.41
C LEU A 163 -7.70 6.79 6.74
N HIS A 164 -8.38 5.72 7.15
CA HIS A 164 -8.03 4.95 8.33
C HIS A 164 -6.67 4.26 8.20
N ASP A 165 -6.33 3.70 7.04
CA ASP A 165 -5.03 3.07 6.81
C ASP A 165 -3.90 4.10 6.91
N LEU A 166 -4.12 5.32 6.39
CA LEU A 166 -3.19 6.43 6.55
C LEU A 166 -3.04 6.84 8.02
N ASP A 167 -4.14 6.90 8.77
CA ASP A 167 -4.11 7.22 10.20
C ASP A 167 -3.30 6.18 10.99
N ILE A 168 -3.50 4.88 10.74
CA ILE A 168 -2.74 3.80 11.40
C ILE A 168 -1.27 3.83 11.02
N ALA A 169 -0.95 3.98 9.73
CA ALA A 169 0.42 3.97 9.24
C ALA A 169 1.26 5.10 9.86
N ASN A 170 0.66 6.26 10.10
CA ASN A 170 1.33 7.39 10.74
C ASN A 170 1.32 7.31 12.27
N ALA A 171 0.29 6.73 12.87
CA ALA A 171 0.23 6.52 14.33
C ALA A 171 1.21 5.44 14.80
N ARG A 172 1.53 4.46 13.94
CA ARG A 172 2.50 3.39 14.18
C ARG A 172 3.43 3.21 12.98
N PRO A 173 4.53 3.98 12.88
CA PRO A 173 5.50 3.74 11.84
C PRO A 173 6.08 2.33 12.01
N GLN A 174 5.77 1.41 11.09
CA GLN A 174 6.27 0.01 11.11
C GLN A 174 7.76 -0.13 10.76
N GLY A 175 8.57 0.93 10.91
CA GLY A 175 9.94 1.02 10.38
C GLY A 175 11.03 1.38 11.39
N GLY A 176 10.74 1.36 12.69
CA GLY A 176 11.77 1.60 13.71
C GLY A 176 12.71 0.39 13.85
N GLN A 177 13.99 0.55 13.52
CA GLN A 177 15.08 -0.41 13.79
C GLN A 177 15.44 -0.50 15.29
N ASP A 178 14.53 -0.15 16.19
CA ASP A 178 14.78 -0.18 17.63
C ASP A 178 14.26 -1.49 18.23
N ILE A 179 15.08 -2.07 19.11
CA ILE A 179 14.79 -3.31 19.87
C ILE A 179 13.41 -3.20 20.60
N LEU A 180 13.00 -1.98 20.95
CA LEU A 180 11.72 -1.67 21.56
C LEU A 180 10.53 -1.81 20.58
N SER A 181 10.72 -1.48 19.31
CA SER A 181 9.72 -1.63 18.23
C SER A 181 9.48 -3.10 17.88
N MET A 182 10.53 -3.93 17.92
CA MET A 182 10.41 -5.39 17.74
C MET A 182 9.68 -6.07 18.90
N MET A 183 9.88 -5.62 20.16
CA MET A 183 9.09 -6.12 21.30
C MET A 183 7.63 -5.66 21.24
N GLY A 184 7.35 -4.47 20.68
CA GLY A 184 6.00 -3.96 20.47
C GLY A 184 5.19 -4.75 19.42
N GLN A 185 5.85 -5.35 18.43
CA GLN A 185 5.21 -6.24 17.45
C GLN A 185 4.84 -7.61 18.02
N LEU A 186 5.54 -8.08 19.06
CA LEU A 186 5.26 -9.38 19.72
C LEU A 186 4.13 -9.29 20.75
N MET A 187 3.83 -8.08 21.23
CA MET A 187 2.70 -7.80 22.11
C MET A 187 1.43 -7.58 21.27
N LYS A 188 0.27 -8.08 21.72
CA LYS A 188 -1.02 -7.81 21.07
C LYS A 188 -1.15 -6.31 20.80
N PRO A 189 -1.49 -5.88 19.58
CA PRO A 189 -1.70 -4.46 19.28
C PRO A 189 -2.91 -3.97 20.07
N LYS A 190 -2.70 -3.30 21.20
CA LYS A 190 -3.77 -2.57 21.92
C LYS A 190 -4.39 -1.55 20.97
N ARG A 191 -5.69 -1.27 21.01
CA ARG A 191 -6.21 -0.13 20.21
C ARG A 191 -5.65 1.17 20.78
N THR A 192 -4.91 1.93 19.96
CA THR A 192 -4.38 3.25 20.37
C THR A 192 -5.27 4.33 19.80
N GLU A 193 -5.81 5.19 20.68
CA GLU A 193 -6.58 6.37 20.26
C GLU A 193 -5.73 7.26 19.35
N ILE A 194 -6.31 7.70 18.23
CA ILE A 194 -5.62 8.57 17.29
C ILE A 194 -5.97 10.01 17.64
N THR A 195 -4.95 10.82 17.93
CA THR A 195 -5.17 12.22 18.32
C THR A 195 -5.73 13.06 17.17
N ASP A 196 -6.58 14.03 17.49
CA ASP A 196 -7.15 14.95 16.49
C ASP A 196 -6.08 15.77 15.75
N LYS A 197 -4.94 16.02 16.39
CA LYS A 197 -3.79 16.71 15.78
C LYS A 197 -3.23 15.91 14.60
N LEU A 198 -2.99 14.61 14.81
CA LEU A 198 -2.49 13.74 13.74
C LEU A 198 -3.49 13.67 12.59
N ARG A 199 -4.78 13.56 12.90
CA ARG A 199 -5.85 13.58 11.88
C ARG A 199 -5.89 14.88 11.09
N ALA A 200 -5.70 16.02 11.74
CA ALA A 200 -5.65 17.33 11.08
C ALA A 200 -4.43 17.47 10.16
N GLU A 201 -3.28 16.96 10.57
CA GLU A 201 -2.07 16.91 9.73
C GLU A 201 -2.27 16.01 8.51
N ILE A 202 -2.84 14.82 8.70
CA ILE A 202 -3.16 13.89 7.61
C ILE A 202 -4.17 14.52 6.64
N ASN A 203 -5.23 15.16 7.15
CA ASN A 203 -6.19 15.87 6.30
C ASN A 203 -5.51 16.96 5.46
N LYS A 204 -4.55 17.69 6.04
CA LYS A 204 -3.77 18.70 5.30
C LYS A 204 -2.90 18.07 4.20
N VAL A 205 -2.33 16.90 4.44
CA VAL A 205 -1.57 16.14 3.44
C VAL A 205 -2.49 15.65 2.32
N VAL A 206 -3.62 15.03 2.67
CA VAL A 206 -4.62 14.51 1.71
C VAL A 206 -5.16 15.63 0.82
N ASN A 207 -5.53 16.77 1.41
CA ASN A 207 -6.00 17.92 0.65
C ASN A 207 -4.94 18.42 -0.34
N ARG A 208 -3.66 18.43 0.03
CA ARG A 208 -2.58 18.78 -0.91
C ARG A 208 -2.50 17.80 -2.09
N TYR A 209 -2.66 16.50 -1.87
CA TYR A 209 -2.67 15.51 -2.95
C TYR A 209 -3.87 15.66 -3.87
N ILE A 210 -5.02 16.05 -3.33
CA ILE A 210 -6.22 16.36 -4.12
C ILE A 210 -6.01 17.63 -4.95
N ASP A 211 -5.48 18.69 -4.34
CA ASP A 211 -5.19 19.97 -5.03
C ASP A 211 -4.18 19.80 -6.16
N GLN A 212 -3.23 18.87 -6.02
CA GLN A 212 -2.25 18.51 -7.05
C GLN A 212 -2.81 17.58 -8.14
N GLY A 213 -4.03 17.05 -7.96
CA GLY A 213 -4.64 16.09 -8.89
C GLY A 213 -4.02 14.69 -8.88
N VAL A 214 -3.22 14.37 -7.85
CA VAL A 214 -2.57 13.06 -7.68
C VAL A 214 -3.53 12.04 -7.07
N ALA A 215 -4.47 12.52 -6.25
CA ALA A 215 -5.42 11.68 -5.55
C ALA A 215 -6.87 12.18 -5.70
N GLU A 216 -7.81 11.24 -5.68
CA GLU A 216 -9.24 11.48 -5.77
C GLU A 216 -9.93 10.91 -4.52
N LEU A 217 -10.78 11.70 -3.87
CA LEU A 217 -11.54 11.24 -2.72
C LEU A 217 -12.74 10.40 -3.19
N VAL A 218 -12.83 9.16 -2.71
CA VAL A 218 -13.94 8.25 -3.01
C VAL A 218 -14.80 8.11 -1.75
N PRO A 219 -15.99 8.73 -1.69
CA PRO A 219 -16.89 8.53 -0.58
C PRO A 219 -17.43 7.10 -0.62
N GLY A 220 -17.35 6.40 0.49
CA GLY A 220 -17.92 5.08 0.66
C GLY A 220 -19.18 5.08 1.51
N VAL A 221 -19.51 3.89 2.00
CA VAL A 221 -20.71 3.63 2.79
C VAL A 221 -20.32 3.08 4.16
N LEU A 222 -20.77 3.76 5.21
CA LEU A 222 -20.77 3.22 6.56
C LEU A 222 -22.15 2.62 6.84
N PHE A 223 -22.20 1.31 7.01
CA PHE A 223 -23.41 0.58 7.35
C PHE A 223 -23.38 0.23 8.84
N VAL A 224 -24.43 0.58 9.57
CA VAL A 224 -24.55 0.28 11.00
C VAL A 224 -25.67 -0.70 11.21
N ASP A 225 -25.32 -1.92 11.62
CA ASP A 225 -26.30 -2.92 12.05
C ASP A 225 -26.72 -2.66 13.51
N GLU A 226 -27.90 -3.12 13.90
CA GLU A 226 -28.41 -3.02 15.27
C GLU A 226 -28.32 -1.60 15.87
N VAL A 227 -28.76 -0.60 15.11
CA VAL A 227 -28.64 0.83 15.48
C VAL A 227 -29.34 1.19 16.79
N HIS A 228 -30.30 0.38 17.23
CA HIS A 228 -30.95 0.50 18.54
C HIS A 228 -29.98 0.32 19.73
N MET A 229 -28.80 -0.26 19.50
CA MET A 229 -27.73 -0.39 20.50
C MET A 229 -26.89 0.90 20.68
N LEU A 230 -27.12 1.93 19.85
CA LEU A 230 -26.41 3.21 19.95
C LEU A 230 -27.10 4.18 20.91
N ASP A 231 -26.29 4.88 21.72
CA ASP A 231 -26.75 5.93 22.62
C ASP A 231 -26.96 7.27 21.90
N ILE A 232 -27.69 8.20 22.54
CA ILE A 232 -27.94 9.57 22.03
C ILE A 232 -26.66 10.36 21.69
N GLU A 233 -25.57 10.12 22.42
CA GLU A 233 -24.26 10.73 22.16
C GLU A 233 -23.69 10.28 20.81
N CYS A 234 -23.89 9.01 20.45
CA CYS A 234 -23.44 8.45 19.18
C CYS A 234 -24.21 9.07 18.01
N PHE A 235 -25.54 9.23 18.15
CA PHE A 235 -26.35 9.92 17.14
C PHE A 235 -25.98 11.39 16.99
N THR A 236 -25.69 12.07 18.09
CA THR A 236 -25.23 13.47 18.06
C THR A 236 -23.90 13.59 17.33
N TYR A 237 -22.98 12.65 17.57
CA TYR A 237 -21.69 12.61 16.89
C TYR A 237 -21.82 12.29 15.41
N LEU A 238 -22.61 11.27 15.04
CA LEU A 238 -22.90 10.94 13.63
C LEU A 238 -23.51 12.12 12.89
N LYS A 239 -24.41 12.87 13.53
CA LYS A 239 -25.00 14.09 12.94
C LYS A 239 -23.99 15.19 12.66
N LEU A 240 -22.94 15.31 13.49
CA LEU A 240 -21.85 16.26 13.27
C LEU A 240 -20.92 15.84 12.13
N LEU A 241 -20.83 14.54 11.84
CA LEU A 241 -20.01 14.02 10.75
C LEU A 241 -20.68 14.25 9.38
N LEU A 242 -21.99 14.03 9.23
CA LEU A 242 -22.74 14.18 7.97
C LEU A 242 -22.48 15.46 7.13
N PRO A 243 -22.42 16.67 7.71
CA PRO A 243 -22.27 17.89 6.91
C PRO A 243 -20.88 18.11 6.32
N CYS A 244 -19.86 17.31 6.67
CA CYS A 244 -18.54 17.50 6.07
C CYS A 244 -18.58 17.08 4.59
N ARG A 245 -18.06 17.91 3.67
CA ARG A 245 -17.96 17.60 2.22
C ARG A 245 -17.11 16.35 1.90
N SER A 246 -16.46 15.80 2.92
CA SER A 246 -15.59 14.62 2.86
C SER A 246 -16.22 13.39 3.50
N THR A 247 -17.50 13.42 3.88
CA THR A 247 -18.12 12.34 4.67
C THR A 247 -18.80 11.30 3.80
N CYS A 248 -18.59 10.06 4.17
CA CYS A 248 -19.31 8.87 3.76
C CYS A 248 -20.81 9.11 3.69
N VAL A 249 -21.45 8.49 2.69
CA VAL A 249 -22.90 8.34 2.72
C VAL A 249 -23.21 7.26 3.76
N VAL A 250 -23.65 7.67 4.95
CA VAL A 250 -24.14 6.75 5.98
C VAL A 250 -25.44 6.14 5.45
N THR A 251 -25.36 4.97 4.83
CA THR A 251 -26.53 4.29 4.25
C THR A 251 -26.81 3.03 5.03
N GLY A 252 -27.90 3.04 5.77
CA GLY A 252 -28.54 1.85 6.30
C GLY A 252 -28.40 1.72 7.82
N CYS A 253 -29.40 2.22 8.53
CA CYS A 253 -29.86 1.59 9.76
C CYS A 253 -30.85 0.50 9.35
N VAL A 254 -30.62 -0.76 9.71
CA VAL A 254 -31.68 -1.78 9.68
C VAL A 254 -32.30 -1.84 11.06
N THR A 255 -33.53 -1.33 11.19
CA THR A 255 -34.43 -1.70 12.27
C THR A 255 -35.66 -2.33 11.62
N GLU A 256 -35.92 -3.60 11.95
CA GLU A 256 -37.16 -4.33 11.61
C GLU A 256 -37.68 -4.08 10.17
N ASN A 257 -36.89 -4.42 9.14
CA ASN A 257 -37.24 -4.30 7.71
C ASN A 257 -37.43 -2.88 7.16
N ARG A 258 -36.91 -1.84 7.80
CA ARG A 258 -36.83 -0.49 7.20
C ARG A 258 -35.38 -0.03 7.07
N VAL A 259 -34.99 0.29 5.84
CA VAL A 259 -33.70 0.95 5.55
C VAL A 259 -33.90 2.45 5.78
N CYS A 260 -33.34 2.97 6.87
CA CYS A 260 -33.23 4.41 7.05
C CYS A 260 -31.91 4.90 6.48
N VAL A 261 -31.98 5.84 5.53
CA VAL A 261 -30.86 6.69 5.11
C VAL A 261 -30.90 7.91 6.03
N ILE A 262 -29.80 8.23 6.70
CA ILE A 262 -29.69 9.47 7.48
C ILE A 262 -29.27 10.61 6.54
#